data_AF-A0A3M0KTW9-F1
#
_entry.id   AF-A0A3M0KTW9-F1
#
_cell.length_a   1.000
_cell.length_b   1.000
_cell.length_c   1.000
_cell.angle_alpha   90.00
_cell.angle_beta   90.00
_cell.angle_gamma   90.00
#
_symmetry.space_group_name_H-M   'P 1'
#
loop_
_entity.id
_entity.type
_entity.pdbx_description
1 polymer ?
#
loop_
_entity_poly.entity_id
_entity_poly.type
_entity_poly.pdbx_seq_one_letter_code
_entity_poly.pdbx_strand_id
1 'polypeptide(L)'
;MLRLLLLQVLASCLWLGHSEVVTSFEDCHQFFYERATPSDALHPKKLARICQRYSNSYHYATLYDRDRRIPVYSAYIYGTGSGKKPHTPWFVEPQLINETYLKDMDTESSIEKKYKITAQQIGESQAINQDYNNLQDLNRGHLSPSGHQSGNNSKTLPSPLPT
;
A
#
# COMPACT_ATOMS: atom_id res chain seq x y z
N MET A 1 -3.91 26.66 30.87
CA MET A 1 -3.39 25.27 30.82
C MET A 1 -4.33 24.32 30.08
N LEU A 2 -5.46 23.86 30.66
CA LEU A 2 -6.29 22.80 30.04
C LEU A 2 -6.70 23.06 28.56
N ARG A 3 -7.06 24.29 28.17
CA ARG A 3 -7.34 24.62 26.75
C ARG A 3 -6.14 24.50 25.81
N LEU A 4 -4.91 24.74 26.27
CA LEU A 4 -3.70 24.52 25.46
C LEU A 4 -3.45 23.02 25.28
N LEU A 5 -3.59 22.23 26.33
CA LEU A 5 -3.48 20.76 26.26
C LEU A 5 -4.50 20.16 25.29
N LEU A 6 -5.76 20.61 25.33
CA LEU A 6 -6.80 20.21 24.38
C LEU A 6 -6.45 20.61 22.93
N LEU A 7 -5.91 21.81 22.70
CA LEU A 7 -5.45 22.24 21.38
C LEU A 7 -4.25 21.43 20.87
N GLN A 8 -3.30 21.07 21.75
CA GLN A 8 -2.15 20.23 21.40
C GLN A 8 -2.57 18.79 21.07
N VAL A 9 -3.52 18.22 21.83
CA VAL A 9 -4.11 16.91 21.52
C VAL A 9 -4.84 16.97 20.17
N LEU A 10 -5.71 17.96 19.95
CA LEU A 10 -6.41 18.14 18.67
C LEU A 10 -5.44 18.31 17.48
N ALA A 11 -4.35 19.05 17.65
CA ALA A 11 -3.31 19.19 16.62
C ALA A 11 -2.57 17.86 16.36
N SER A 12 -2.25 17.08 17.40
CA SER A 12 -1.65 15.75 17.23
C SER A 12 -2.58 14.76 16.51
N CYS A 13 -3.90 14.92 16.66
CA CYS A 13 -4.90 14.15 15.93
C CYS A 13 -5.05 14.54 14.45
N LEU A 14 -4.25 15.48 13.92
CA LEU A 14 -4.19 15.79 12.48
C LEU A 14 -3.14 14.94 11.73
N TRP A 15 -2.23 14.26 12.43
CA TRP A 15 -1.31 13.27 11.84
C TRP A 15 -2.00 11.90 11.65
N LEU A 16 -3.02 11.90 10.79
CA LEU A 16 -3.81 10.72 10.42
C LEU A 16 -3.12 9.95 9.27
N GLY A 17 -2.45 8.86 9.64
CA GLY A 17 -1.40 8.18 8.87
C GLY A 17 -1.71 7.76 7.43
N HIS A 18 -0.73 8.01 6.55
CA HIS A 18 -0.54 7.64 5.13
C HIS A 18 -0.51 6.09 4.95
N SER A 19 -0.19 5.37 3.86
CA SER A 19 0.08 5.66 2.44
C SER A 19 -0.08 7.04 1.89
N GLU A 20 0.91 7.27 1.08
CA GLU A 20 1.12 8.32 0.15
C GLU A 20 2.23 7.79 -0.76
N VAL A 21 2.30 8.26 -2.00
CA VAL A 21 3.53 8.10 -2.78
C VAL A 21 4.54 9.07 -2.18
N VAL A 22 5.32 8.59 -1.21
CA VAL A 22 6.18 9.38 -0.35
C VAL A 22 7.56 9.61 -0.95
N THR A 23 8.22 10.69 -0.55
CA THR A 23 9.63 10.95 -0.91
C THR A 23 10.59 10.08 -0.08
N SER A 24 10.27 9.84 1.19
CA SER A 24 10.97 8.98 2.15
C SER A 24 9.96 8.18 3.00
N PHE A 25 10.38 7.08 3.62
CA PHE A 25 9.48 6.25 4.45
C PHE A 25 9.29 6.76 5.89
N GLU A 26 9.52 8.06 6.18
CA GLU A 26 9.55 8.57 7.57
C GLU A 26 8.28 8.29 8.37
N ASP A 27 7.10 8.35 7.75
CA ASP A 27 5.86 8.07 8.48
C ASP A 27 5.53 6.57 8.62
N CYS A 28 6.30 5.69 7.97
CA CYS A 28 6.10 4.24 7.98
C CYS A 28 7.38 3.41 8.23
N HIS A 29 8.45 4.02 8.76
CA HIS A 29 9.71 3.32 9.02
C HIS A 29 9.56 2.17 10.04
N GLN A 30 8.49 2.16 10.85
CA GLN A 30 8.19 1.13 11.85
C GLN A 30 7.97 -0.27 11.28
N PHE A 31 7.72 -0.41 9.98
CA PHE A 31 7.58 -1.73 9.34
C PHE A 31 8.92 -2.33 8.91
N PHE A 32 9.98 -1.53 8.83
CA PHE A 32 11.33 -1.98 8.47
C PHE A 32 12.08 -2.46 9.71
N TYR A 33 12.88 -3.51 9.56
CA TYR A 33 13.72 -4.04 10.63
C TYR A 33 14.66 -2.94 11.15
N GLU A 34 14.67 -2.73 12.47
CA GLU A 34 15.43 -1.65 13.14
C GLU A 34 15.18 -0.24 12.57
N ARG A 35 14.05 -0.02 11.86
CA ARG A 35 13.74 1.19 11.07
C ARG A 35 14.68 1.45 9.89
N ALA A 36 15.57 0.51 9.56
CA ALA A 36 16.50 0.60 8.46
C ALA A 36 15.78 0.43 7.11
N THR A 37 15.52 1.55 6.44
CA THR A 37 14.98 1.52 5.07
C THR A 37 16.02 0.98 4.08
N PRO A 38 15.62 0.34 2.96
CA PRO A 38 16.56 -0.19 1.99
C PRO A 38 17.48 0.90 1.43
N SER A 39 18.78 0.61 1.40
CA SER A 39 19.78 1.47 0.76
C SER A 39 19.58 1.53 -0.75
N ASP A 40 20.32 2.41 -1.42
CA ASP A 40 20.18 2.71 -2.85
C ASP A 40 20.35 1.49 -3.77
N ALA A 41 20.85 0.35 -3.27
CA ALA A 41 21.01 -0.91 -4.03
C ALA A 41 19.80 -1.29 -4.92
N LEU A 42 18.58 -0.90 -4.55
CA LEU A 42 17.38 -1.04 -5.38
C LEU A 42 17.14 0.20 -6.26
N HIS A 43 17.64 0.17 -7.50
CA HIS A 43 17.56 1.26 -8.49
C HIS A 43 16.54 1.02 -9.66
N PRO A 44 15.22 0.81 -9.45
CA PRO A 44 14.27 0.80 -10.56
C PRO A 44 14.06 2.22 -11.12
N LYS A 45 13.97 2.36 -12.45
CA LYS A 45 13.98 3.65 -13.16
C LYS A 45 12.86 4.61 -12.74
N LYS A 46 11.65 4.10 -12.53
CA LYS A 46 10.51 4.82 -11.93
C LYS A 46 10.14 4.21 -10.59
N LEU A 47 11.03 4.35 -9.61
CA LEU A 47 10.75 3.98 -8.23
C LEU A 47 9.62 4.85 -7.65
N ALA A 48 8.68 4.22 -6.94
CA ALA A 48 7.85 4.85 -5.93
C ALA A 48 8.15 4.24 -4.55
N ARG A 49 8.24 5.09 -3.53
CA ARG A 49 8.19 4.67 -2.12
C ARG A 49 6.74 4.78 -1.69
N ILE A 50 6.18 3.69 -1.18
CA ILE A 50 4.77 3.58 -0.84
C ILE A 50 4.66 3.05 0.58
N CYS A 51 4.43 3.94 1.55
CA CYS A 51 3.75 3.53 2.79
C CYS A 51 2.34 3.02 2.41
N GLN A 52 1.68 2.15 3.17
CA GLN A 52 0.44 1.47 2.71
C GLN A 52 -0.75 1.72 3.66
N ARG A 53 -1.76 2.53 3.26
CA ARG A 53 -2.96 2.93 4.05
C ARG A 53 -4.19 2.17 3.60
N TYR A 54 -5.03 1.85 4.56
CA TYR A 54 -6.44 1.57 4.30
C TYR A 54 -7.23 1.85 5.56
N SER A 55 -8.45 2.39 5.40
CA SER A 55 -9.24 2.83 6.54
C SER A 55 -8.43 3.77 7.45
N ASN A 56 -7.73 4.72 6.83
CA ASN A 56 -6.98 5.79 7.50
C ASN A 56 -5.87 5.29 8.45
N SER A 57 -5.25 4.14 8.17
CA SER A 57 -4.19 3.54 9.00
C SER A 57 -3.09 2.89 8.14
N TYR A 58 -1.82 3.00 8.54
CA TYR A 58 -0.74 2.23 7.92
C TYR A 58 -0.83 0.74 8.23
N HIS A 59 -0.48 -0.11 7.27
CA HIS A 59 -0.41 -1.57 7.44
C HIS A 59 0.95 -2.19 7.10
N TYR A 60 1.71 -1.60 6.16
CA TYR A 60 3.05 -2.03 5.75
C TYR A 60 3.74 -0.94 4.92
N ALA A 61 4.93 -1.24 4.37
CA ALA A 61 5.65 -0.39 3.43
C ALA A 61 6.16 -1.18 2.21
N THR A 62 6.31 -0.50 1.08
CA THR A 62 6.65 -1.10 -0.22
C THR A 62 7.52 -0.17 -1.06
N LEU A 63 8.55 -0.72 -1.70
CA LEU A 63 9.23 -0.11 -2.85
C LEU A 63 8.59 -0.68 -4.12
N TYR A 64 8.14 0.20 -5.01
CA TYR A 64 7.40 -0.18 -6.21
C TYR A 64 8.08 0.32 -7.48
N ASP A 65 8.21 -0.55 -8.48
CA ASP A 65 8.73 -0.22 -9.81
C ASP A 65 7.53 0.03 -10.73
N ARG A 66 7.30 1.29 -11.11
CA ARG A 66 6.19 1.70 -11.98
C ARG A 66 6.37 1.29 -13.45
N ASP A 67 7.60 1.01 -13.89
CA ASP A 67 7.86 0.55 -15.27
C ASP A 67 7.57 -0.95 -15.41
N ARG A 68 7.97 -1.76 -14.42
CA ARG A 68 7.62 -3.19 -14.37
C ARG A 68 6.26 -3.47 -13.76
N ARG A 69 5.66 -2.49 -13.07
CA ARG A 69 4.36 -2.58 -12.38
C ARG A 69 4.34 -3.65 -11.28
N ILE A 70 5.42 -3.70 -10.49
CA ILE A 70 5.63 -4.68 -9.40
C ILE A 70 6.20 -4.03 -8.13
N PRO A 71 5.91 -4.56 -6.93
CA PRO A 71 6.75 -4.28 -5.77
C PRO A 71 8.10 -4.98 -5.93
N VAL A 72 9.19 -4.25 -5.68
CA VAL A 72 10.56 -4.80 -5.67
C VAL A 72 11.03 -5.17 -4.26
N TYR A 73 10.35 -4.64 -3.23
CA TYR A 73 10.59 -4.94 -1.83
C TYR A 73 9.36 -4.57 -0.99
N SER A 74 9.09 -5.31 0.09
CA SER A 74 8.09 -4.92 1.08
C SER A 74 8.58 -5.21 2.50
N ALA A 75 8.23 -4.32 3.42
CA ALA A 75 8.51 -4.39 4.85
C ALA A 75 7.19 -4.39 5.62
N TYR A 76 7.04 -5.33 6.57
CA TYR A 76 5.87 -5.47 7.43
C TYR A 76 6.29 -6.13 8.76
N ILE A 77 5.50 -5.90 9.82
CA ILE A 77 5.72 -6.55 11.11
C ILE A 77 5.08 -7.95 11.06
N TYR A 78 5.88 -9.00 11.28
CA TYR A 78 5.37 -10.37 11.41
C TYR A 78 4.57 -10.53 12.71
N GLY A 79 3.38 -11.10 12.61
CA GLY A 79 2.56 -11.55 13.75
C GLY A 79 1.87 -12.89 13.47
N THR A 80 1.40 -13.55 14.53
CA THR A 80 0.71 -14.84 14.44
C THR A 80 -0.75 -14.66 13.95
N GLY A 81 -0.94 -14.67 12.63
CA GLY A 81 -2.24 -14.52 12.00
C GLY A 81 -3.16 -15.72 12.23
N SER A 82 -4.19 -15.55 13.07
CA SER A 82 -5.21 -16.57 13.34
C SER A 82 -6.28 -16.68 12.24
N GLY A 83 -6.76 -17.91 11.98
CA GLY A 83 -7.91 -18.17 11.09
C GLY A 83 -7.58 -18.26 9.59
N LYS A 84 -8.63 -18.34 8.76
CA LYS A 84 -8.50 -18.47 7.30
C LYS A 84 -8.14 -17.12 6.65
N LYS A 85 -7.43 -17.17 5.51
CA LYS A 85 -7.25 -15.99 4.63
C LYS A 85 -8.63 -15.44 4.21
N PRO A 86 -8.91 -14.13 4.39
CA PRO A 86 -10.14 -13.53 3.89
C PRO A 86 -10.18 -13.51 2.36
N HIS A 87 -11.38 -13.44 1.78
CA HIS A 87 -11.52 -13.15 0.35
C HIS A 87 -11.32 -11.64 0.14
N THR A 88 -10.11 -11.27 -0.29
CA THR A 88 -9.69 -9.88 -0.47
C THR A 88 -9.97 -9.40 -1.90
N PRO A 89 -10.60 -8.22 -2.10
CA PRO A 89 -10.59 -7.59 -3.42
C PRO A 89 -9.16 -7.15 -3.77
N TRP A 90 -8.92 -6.83 -5.04
CA TRP A 90 -7.68 -6.20 -5.47
C TRP A 90 -7.73 -4.71 -5.18
N PHE A 91 -6.65 -4.18 -4.64
CA PHE A 91 -6.47 -2.76 -4.31
C PHE A 91 -5.39 -2.16 -5.20
N VAL A 92 -5.57 -0.89 -5.56
CA VAL A 92 -4.65 -0.07 -6.35
C VAL A 92 -4.38 1.26 -5.64
N GLU A 93 -3.18 1.78 -5.85
CA GLU A 93 -2.68 3.02 -5.25
C GLU A 93 -3.11 4.22 -6.10
N PRO A 94 -4.00 5.12 -5.62
CA PRO A 94 -4.55 6.18 -6.47
C PRO A 94 -3.48 7.20 -6.88
N GLN A 95 -2.51 7.46 -5.99
CA GLN A 95 -1.44 8.41 -6.23
C GLN A 95 -0.36 7.92 -7.21
N LEU A 96 -0.32 6.64 -7.57
CA LEU A 96 0.50 6.19 -8.72
C LEU A 96 -0.06 6.66 -10.06
N ILE A 97 -1.36 6.99 -10.11
CA ILE A 97 -2.07 7.53 -11.28
C ILE A 97 -1.98 9.05 -11.28
N ASN A 98 -2.31 9.68 -10.15
CA ASN A 98 -2.24 11.13 -9.98
C ASN A 98 -2.04 11.50 -8.51
N GLU A 99 -0.97 12.23 -8.19
CA GLU A 99 -0.56 12.61 -6.83
C GLU A 99 -1.63 13.38 -6.03
N THR A 100 -2.60 14.01 -6.71
CA THR A 100 -3.73 14.72 -6.06
C THR A 100 -4.89 13.82 -5.63
N TYR A 101 -4.87 12.53 -5.99
CA TYR A 101 -5.91 11.57 -5.60
C TYR A 101 -5.81 11.17 -4.12
N LEU A 102 -6.84 10.50 -3.61
CA LEU A 102 -6.87 10.01 -2.23
C LEU A 102 -5.65 9.15 -1.87
N LYS A 103 -5.27 9.27 -0.60
CA LYS A 103 -4.18 8.52 0.03
C LYS A 103 -4.50 7.03 0.22
N ASP A 104 -5.66 6.69 0.80
CA ASP A 104 -6.10 5.30 0.98
C ASP A 104 -6.13 4.51 -0.33
N MET A 105 -5.58 3.29 -0.32
CA MET A 105 -5.74 2.33 -1.42
C MET A 105 -7.21 1.93 -1.56
N ASP A 106 -7.69 1.78 -2.79
CA ASP A 106 -9.08 1.40 -3.08
C ASP A 106 -9.13 0.43 -4.27
N THR A 107 -10.28 -0.19 -4.48
CA THR A 107 -10.54 -1.10 -5.60
C THR A 107 -10.59 -0.36 -6.93
N GLU A 108 -10.11 -1.01 -8.00
CA GLU A 108 -10.15 -0.45 -9.38
C GLU A 108 -11.50 0.17 -9.73
N SER A 109 -12.59 -0.57 -9.51
CA SER A 109 -13.95 -0.11 -9.83
C SER A 109 -14.38 1.14 -9.05
N SER A 110 -13.91 1.31 -7.81
CA SER A 110 -14.13 2.54 -7.03
C SER A 110 -13.35 3.71 -7.63
N ILE A 111 -12.08 3.48 -7.99
CA ILE A 111 -11.19 4.46 -8.61
C ILE A 111 -11.69 4.92 -9.98
N GLU A 112 -12.07 3.99 -10.87
CA GLU A 112 -12.72 4.29 -12.15
C GLU A 112 -13.99 5.13 -11.96
N LYS A 113 -14.89 4.66 -11.08
CA LYS A 113 -16.16 5.34 -10.80
C LYS A 113 -15.97 6.73 -10.20
N LYS A 114 -14.94 6.92 -9.37
CA LYS A 114 -14.66 8.18 -8.66
C LYS A 114 -14.01 9.22 -9.55
N TYR A 115 -12.92 8.87 -10.24
CA TYR A 115 -12.10 9.82 -11.01
C TYR A 115 -12.44 9.87 -12.50
N LYS A 116 -13.38 9.02 -12.97
CA LYS A 116 -13.83 8.93 -14.37
C LYS A 116 -12.72 8.51 -15.33
N ILE A 117 -11.87 7.61 -14.87
CA ILE A 117 -10.81 6.97 -15.63
C ILE A 117 -11.15 5.49 -15.89
N THR A 118 -10.38 4.86 -16.75
CA THR A 118 -10.49 3.43 -17.09
C THR A 118 -9.43 2.60 -16.38
N ALA A 119 -9.68 1.29 -16.22
CA ALA A 119 -8.68 0.34 -15.74
C ALA A 119 -7.37 0.39 -16.54
N GLN A 120 -7.41 0.68 -17.86
CA GLN A 120 -6.19 0.86 -18.66
C GLN A 120 -5.31 2.01 -18.15
N GLN A 121 -5.91 3.14 -17.75
CA GLN A 121 -5.18 4.30 -17.19
C GLN A 121 -4.63 4.03 -15.78
N ILE A 122 -5.29 3.17 -15.01
CA ILE A 122 -4.71 2.61 -13.78
C ILE A 122 -3.47 1.77 -14.17
N GLY A 123 -3.65 0.90 -15.17
CA GLY A 123 -2.66 0.00 -15.75
C GLY A 123 -1.37 0.63 -16.29
N GLU A 124 -1.38 1.94 -16.61
CA GLU A 124 -0.20 2.70 -17.05
C GLU A 124 0.90 2.81 -15.98
N SER A 125 0.54 2.63 -14.70
CA SER A 125 1.42 2.92 -13.55
C SER A 125 1.58 1.76 -12.56
N GLN A 126 0.68 0.78 -12.60
CA GLN A 126 0.60 -0.35 -11.68
C GLN A 126 -0.16 -1.53 -12.31
N ALA A 127 -0.06 -2.71 -11.71
CA ALA A 127 -0.75 -3.89 -12.22
C ALA A 127 -2.24 -3.89 -11.85
N ILE A 128 -3.07 -4.35 -12.78
CA ILE A 128 -4.54 -4.42 -12.65
C ILE A 128 -5.04 -5.88 -12.76
N ASN A 129 -6.29 -6.14 -12.38
CA ASN A 129 -6.90 -7.48 -12.50
C ASN A 129 -6.78 -8.07 -13.92
N GLN A 130 -6.83 -7.24 -14.96
CA GLN A 130 -6.65 -7.68 -16.36
C GLN A 130 -5.27 -8.29 -16.63
N ASP A 131 -4.21 -7.84 -15.94
CA ASP A 131 -2.85 -8.40 -16.08
C ASP A 131 -2.75 -9.84 -15.54
N TYR A 132 -3.74 -10.33 -14.80
CA TYR A 132 -3.79 -11.67 -14.21
C TYR A 132 -4.91 -12.56 -14.77
N ASN A 133 -5.81 -12.00 -15.60
CA ASN A 133 -6.97 -12.72 -16.09
C ASN A 133 -6.58 -13.78 -17.14
N ASN A 134 -7.04 -15.01 -16.94
CA ASN A 134 -6.82 -16.18 -17.83
C ASN A 134 -5.36 -16.64 -17.98
N LEU A 135 -4.44 -16.16 -17.14
CA LEU A 135 -3.09 -16.72 -17.09
C LEU A 135 -3.12 -18.09 -16.41
N GLN A 136 -2.43 -19.06 -17.00
CA GLN A 136 -2.20 -20.37 -16.39
C GLN A 136 -0.97 -20.30 -15.47
N ASP A 137 -1.00 -21.08 -14.39
CA ASP A 137 0.00 -21.20 -13.32
C ASP A 137 0.35 -19.92 -12.52
N LEU A 138 0.19 -18.73 -13.11
CA LEU A 138 0.45 -17.45 -12.47
C LEU A 138 -0.67 -17.02 -11.52
N ASN A 139 -0.28 -16.44 -10.40
CA ASN A 139 -1.14 -15.99 -9.33
C ASN A 139 -0.84 -14.54 -8.94
N ARG A 140 -1.83 -13.92 -8.30
CA ARG A 140 -1.63 -12.74 -7.46
C ARG A 140 -0.92 -13.20 -6.18
N GLY A 141 0.41 -13.25 -6.21
CA GLY A 141 1.27 -13.59 -5.08
C GLY A 141 1.29 -12.48 -4.03
N HIS A 142 1.86 -12.74 -2.85
CA HIS A 142 1.78 -11.79 -1.72
C HIS A 142 3.09 -11.64 -0.94
N LEU A 143 3.69 -10.44 -0.95
CA LEU A 143 4.89 -10.10 -0.16
C LEU A 143 4.60 -9.80 1.32
N SER A 144 3.37 -9.36 1.63
CA SER A 144 2.87 -9.19 3.01
C SER A 144 1.77 -10.23 3.22
N PRO A 145 2.08 -11.46 3.67
CA PRO A 145 1.11 -12.56 3.66
C PRO A 145 0.04 -12.35 4.72
N SER A 146 -1.24 -12.55 4.36
CA SER A 146 -2.36 -12.42 5.31
C SER A 146 -2.26 -13.36 6.53
N GLY A 147 -1.51 -14.46 6.43
CA GLY A 147 -1.24 -15.37 7.56
C GLY A 147 -0.22 -14.82 8.57
N HIS A 148 0.55 -13.78 8.21
CA HIS A 148 1.52 -13.10 9.09
C HIS A 148 0.95 -11.81 9.69
N GLN A 149 -0.33 -11.53 9.49
CA GLN A 149 -0.98 -10.26 9.82
C GLN A 149 -1.98 -10.41 10.98
N SER A 150 -1.98 -9.43 11.88
CA SER A 150 -2.95 -9.32 12.98
C SER A 150 -3.99 -8.23 12.69
N GLY A 151 -5.20 -8.36 13.26
CA GLY A 151 -6.35 -7.52 12.92
C GLY A 151 -6.97 -7.83 11.55
N ASN A 152 -8.19 -7.35 11.30
CA ASN A 152 -8.91 -7.66 10.06
C ASN A 152 -8.42 -6.84 8.86
N ASN A 153 -8.10 -5.57 9.05
CA ASN A 153 -7.63 -4.70 7.97
C ASN A 153 -6.30 -5.22 7.40
N SER A 154 -5.26 -5.39 8.22
CA SER A 154 -3.94 -5.86 7.74
C SER A 154 -4.00 -7.22 7.03
N LYS A 155 -4.89 -8.14 7.46
CA LYS A 155 -5.16 -9.41 6.76
C LYS A 155 -5.84 -9.25 5.40
N THR A 156 -6.55 -8.15 5.20
CA THR A 156 -7.31 -7.82 3.98
C THR A 156 -6.44 -7.12 2.93
N LEU A 157 -5.23 -6.69 3.30
CA LEU A 157 -4.36 -5.82 2.50
C LEU A 157 -2.98 -6.46 2.24
N PRO A 158 -2.90 -7.63 1.59
CA PRO A 158 -1.62 -8.27 1.33
C PRO A 158 -0.93 -7.67 0.08
N SER A 159 0.31 -7.19 0.21
CA SER A 159 1.13 -6.59 -0.86
C SER A 159 1.24 -7.50 -2.10
N PRO A 160 0.80 -7.10 -3.30
CA PRO A 160 0.66 -8.02 -4.43
C PRO A 160 1.90 -8.15 -5.32
N LEU A 161 2.28 -9.39 -5.64
CA LEU A 161 3.29 -9.74 -6.67
C LEU A 161 2.65 -10.45 -7.87
N PRO A 162 3.26 -10.37 -9.07
CA PRO A 162 3.23 -11.48 -10.00
C PRO A 162 4.12 -12.62 -9.49
N THR A 163 3.53 -13.81 -9.37
CA THR A 163 4.21 -15.08 -9.04
C THR A 163 3.68 -16.20 -9.92
#